data_AF-A0A5E4L972-F1
#
_entry.id   AF-A0A5E4L972-F1
#
_cell.length_a   1.000
_cell.length_b   1.000
_cell.length_c   1.000
_cell.angle_alpha   90.00
_cell.angle_beta   90.00
_cell.angle_gamma   90.00
#
_symmetry.space_group_name_H-M   'P 1'
#
loop_
_entity.id
_entity.type
_entity.pdbx_description
1 polymer ?
#
loop_
_entity_poly.entity_id
_entity_poly.type
_entity_poly.pdbx_seq_one_letter_code
_entity_poly.pdbx_strand_id
1 'polypeptide(L)'
;MIQFIEYSEKGDKTLYSMHSSLLKEAAKFSAKCNTPTAYLAGLYAGKQAKAKGVKKAIADISGTASRGAVVFAAIKGAIDAGVEIPLDQEKIVAERLDGSHLNLKKEFDAAKKAILS
;
A
#
# COMPACT_ATOMS: atom_id res chain seq x y z
N MET A 1 6.12 1.09 6.65
CA MET A 1 7.07 0.56 5.66
C MET A 1 6.37 -0.51 4.85
N ILE A 2 6.68 -0.65 3.56
CA ILE A 2 6.14 -1.71 2.68
C ILE A 2 7.30 -2.28 1.88
N GLN A 3 7.37 -3.61 1.76
CA GLN A 3 8.43 -4.31 1.04
C GLN A 3 7.84 -5.40 0.16
N PHE A 4 8.48 -5.62 -0.99
CA PHE A 4 8.31 -6.81 -1.82
C PHE A 4 9.59 -7.60 -1.72
N ILE A 5 9.49 -8.83 -1.22
CA ILE A 5 10.62 -9.68 -0.87
C ILE A 5 10.47 -10.99 -1.64
N GLU A 6 11.58 -11.46 -2.19
CA GLU A 6 11.71 -12.76 -2.84
C GLU A 6 12.62 -13.65 -1.98
N TYR A 7 12.16 -14.87 -1.73
CA TYR A 7 12.96 -15.87 -1.04
C TYR A 7 14.12 -16.36 -1.93
N SER A 8 15.29 -16.57 -1.32
CA SER A 8 16.45 -17.20 -1.94
C SER A 8 17.22 -18.01 -0.90
N GLU A 9 17.90 -19.09 -1.33
CA GLU A 9 18.66 -19.99 -0.44
C GLU A 9 19.76 -19.26 0.35
N LYS A 10 20.27 -18.14 -0.16
CA LYS A 10 21.30 -17.32 0.48
C LYS A 10 20.73 -16.24 1.41
N GLY A 11 19.41 -16.18 1.54
CA GLY A 11 18.68 -15.17 2.30
C GLY A 11 17.72 -14.36 1.44
N ASP A 12 16.79 -13.68 2.10
CA ASP A 12 15.73 -12.90 1.47
C ASP A 12 16.27 -11.72 0.65
N LYS A 13 15.75 -11.58 -0.56
CA LYS A 13 16.08 -10.50 -1.48
C LYS A 13 14.94 -9.48 -1.53
N THR A 14 15.21 -8.26 -1.09
CA THR A 14 14.26 -7.16 -1.24
C THR A 14 14.22 -6.68 -2.70
N LEU A 15 13.13 -6.96 -3.40
CA LEU A 15 12.90 -6.47 -4.76
C LEU A 15 12.55 -4.97 -4.76
N TYR A 16 11.76 -4.55 -3.78
CA TYR A 16 11.39 -3.15 -3.59
C TYR A 16 11.08 -2.86 -2.12
N SER A 17 11.45 -1.68 -1.64
CA SER A 17 11.08 -1.19 -0.32
C SER A 17 10.74 0.29 -0.37
N MET A 18 9.83 0.71 0.50
CA MET A 18 9.54 2.12 0.71
C MET A 18 9.09 2.42 2.13
N HIS A 19 9.36 3.66 2.55
CA HIS A 19 8.75 4.27 3.72
C HIS A 19 7.63 5.22 3.29
N SER A 20 6.59 5.38 4.13
CA SER A 20 5.45 6.23 3.79
C SER A 20 5.83 7.71 3.67
N SER A 21 6.92 8.16 4.29
CA SER A 21 7.44 9.53 4.15
C SER A 21 7.75 9.91 2.71
N LEU A 22 8.08 8.93 1.85
CA LEU A 22 8.33 9.14 0.42
C LEU A 22 7.11 9.72 -0.31
N LEU A 23 5.88 9.51 0.20
CA LEU A 23 4.66 10.05 -0.39
C LEU A 23 4.64 11.58 -0.44
N LYS A 24 5.40 12.24 0.45
CA LYS A 24 5.53 13.71 0.43
C LYS A 24 6.17 14.19 -0.88
N GLU A 25 7.20 13.48 -1.33
CA GLU A 25 7.95 13.80 -2.55
C GLU A 25 7.25 13.21 -3.79
N ALA A 26 6.81 11.95 -3.70
CA ALA A 26 6.22 11.23 -4.83
C ALA A 26 4.80 11.69 -5.20
N ALA A 27 4.00 12.14 -4.23
CA ALA A 27 2.57 12.37 -4.42
C ALA A 27 2.05 13.64 -3.70
N LYS A 28 2.95 14.48 -3.17
CA LYS A 28 2.61 15.67 -2.36
C LYS A 28 1.68 15.35 -1.18
N PHE A 29 1.74 14.12 -0.66
CA PHE A 29 0.88 13.67 0.43
C PHE A 29 1.66 13.58 1.74
N SER A 30 1.20 14.28 2.77
CA SER A 30 1.84 14.25 4.09
C SER A 30 1.47 12.98 4.85
N ALA A 31 2.41 12.04 4.92
CA ALA A 31 2.19 10.75 5.55
C ALA A 31 1.85 10.86 7.05
N LYS A 32 0.87 10.04 7.48
CA LYS A 32 0.44 9.87 8.87
C LYS A 32 0.21 8.39 9.17
N CYS A 33 0.04 8.03 10.45
CA CYS A 33 -0.31 6.66 10.84
C CYS A 33 -1.83 6.42 10.66
N ASN A 34 -2.29 6.30 9.41
CA ASN A 34 -3.72 6.11 9.10
C ASN A 34 -3.94 5.26 7.83
N THR A 35 -5.19 4.88 7.60
CA THR A 35 -5.61 4.05 6.46
C THR A 35 -5.37 4.70 5.09
N PRO A 36 -5.58 6.01 4.86
CA PRO A 36 -5.28 6.63 3.57
C PRO A 36 -3.80 6.62 3.22
N THR A 37 -2.93 6.91 4.21
CA THR A 37 -1.47 6.83 4.01
C THR A 37 -1.05 5.41 3.66
N ALA A 38 -1.58 4.40 4.36
CA ALA A 38 -1.27 3.01 4.10
C ALA A 38 -1.71 2.58 2.70
N TYR A 39 -2.92 2.96 2.27
CA TYR A 39 -3.41 2.69 0.92
C TYR A 39 -2.53 3.33 -0.16
N LEU A 40 -2.22 4.62 -0.05
CA LEU A 40 -1.38 5.32 -1.02
C LEU A 40 0.03 4.75 -1.06
N ALA A 41 0.60 4.39 0.09
CA ALA A 41 1.89 3.72 0.15
C ALA A 41 1.84 2.37 -0.55
N GLY A 42 0.78 1.57 -0.33
CA GLY A 42 0.58 0.30 -1.02
C GLY A 42 0.45 0.45 -2.52
N LEU A 43 -0.31 1.45 -2.97
CA LEU A 43 -0.50 1.77 -4.39
C LEU A 43 0.83 2.14 -5.06
N TYR A 44 1.62 3.02 -4.44
CA TYR A 44 2.92 3.40 -4.95
C TYR A 44 3.89 2.21 -4.97
N ALA A 45 3.97 1.46 -3.86
CA ALA A 45 4.83 0.28 -3.78
C ALA A 45 4.48 -0.78 -4.82
N GLY A 46 3.18 -1.06 -5.00
CA GLY A 46 2.69 -1.99 -6.00
C GLY A 46 3.03 -1.56 -7.42
N LYS A 47 2.91 -0.27 -7.74
CA LYS A 47 3.29 0.27 -9.06
C LYS A 47 4.78 0.04 -9.32
N GLN A 48 5.63 0.34 -8.34
CA GLN A 48 7.07 0.16 -8.45
C GLN A 48 7.48 -1.32 -8.51
N ALA A 49 6.82 -2.18 -7.74
CA ALA A 49 7.06 -3.62 -7.76
C ALA A 49 6.65 -4.24 -9.10
N LYS A 50 5.50 -3.83 -9.64
CA LYS A 50 5.04 -4.25 -10.97
C LYS A 50 6.00 -3.81 -12.07
N ALA A 51 6.55 -2.59 -11.99
CA ALA A 51 7.59 -2.12 -12.91
C ALA A 51 8.88 -2.97 -12.84
N LYS A 52 9.14 -3.63 -11.71
CA LYS A 52 10.24 -4.60 -11.52
C LYS A 52 9.85 -6.04 -11.85
N GLY A 53 8.68 -6.28 -12.44
CA GLY A 53 8.23 -7.60 -12.89
C GLY A 53 7.50 -8.43 -11.83
N VAL A 54 7.20 -7.88 -10.64
CA VAL A 54 6.41 -8.58 -9.63
C VAL A 54 4.95 -8.67 -10.10
N LYS A 55 4.48 -9.90 -10.34
CA LYS A 55 3.09 -10.17 -10.76
C LYS A 55 2.19 -10.58 -9.61
N LYS A 56 2.71 -11.41 -8.71
CA LYS A 56 1.98 -11.99 -7.59
C LYS A 56 2.76 -11.80 -6.30
N ALA A 57 2.07 -11.65 -5.18
CA ALA A 57 2.67 -11.66 -3.85
C ALA A 57 1.70 -12.26 -2.84
N ILE A 58 2.24 -12.72 -1.71
CA ILE A 58 1.46 -13.11 -0.53
C ILE A 58 1.72 -12.05 0.54
N ALA A 59 0.66 -11.60 1.21
CA ALA A 59 0.80 -10.64 2.28
C ALA A 59 1.43 -11.32 3.51
N ASP A 60 2.62 -10.87 3.89
CA ASP A 60 3.21 -11.15 5.19
C ASP A 60 2.84 -9.99 6.14
N ILE A 61 2.05 -10.31 7.16
CA ILE A 61 1.64 -9.36 8.18
C ILE A 61 2.09 -9.88 9.54
N SER A 62 2.80 -9.04 10.28
CA SER A 62 3.04 -9.28 11.70
C SER A 62 1.87 -8.71 12.52
N GLY A 63 1.43 -9.46 13.53
CA GLY A 63 0.37 -9.05 14.45
C GLY A 63 -1.04 -9.50 14.06
N THR A 64 -2.04 -8.98 14.78
CA THR A 64 -3.43 -9.46 14.67
C THR A 64 -4.12 -8.95 13.40
N ALA A 65 -4.68 -9.87 12.63
CA ALA A 65 -5.46 -9.62 11.41
C ALA A 65 -6.88 -9.08 11.69
N SER A 66 -6.99 -7.96 12.40
CA SER A 66 -8.27 -7.32 12.76
C SER A 66 -8.87 -6.52 11.59
N ARG A 67 -10.20 -6.55 11.47
CA ARG A 67 -10.92 -5.80 10.43
C ARG A 67 -10.58 -4.31 10.50
N GLY A 68 -10.24 -3.72 9.36
CA GLY A 68 -9.88 -2.30 9.26
C GLY A 68 -8.47 -1.93 9.72
N ALA A 69 -7.61 -2.92 10.00
CA ALA A 69 -6.19 -2.68 10.24
C ALA A 69 -5.53 -2.01 9.02
N VAL A 70 -4.57 -1.12 9.27
CA VAL A 70 -3.88 -0.33 8.23
C VAL A 70 -3.16 -1.21 7.20
N VAL A 71 -2.73 -2.41 7.60
CA VAL A 71 -2.09 -3.38 6.70
C VAL A 71 -3.01 -3.79 5.54
N PHE A 72 -4.31 -3.95 5.79
CA PHE A 72 -5.27 -4.31 4.73
C PHE A 72 -5.50 -3.17 3.75
N ALA A 73 -5.41 -1.91 4.19
CA ALA A 73 -5.43 -0.77 3.29
C ALA A 73 -4.20 -0.75 2.38
N ALA A 74 -3.00 -1.05 2.92
CA ALA A 74 -1.78 -1.17 2.13
C ALA A 74 -1.85 -2.31 1.11
N ILE A 75 -2.33 -3.50 1.51
CA ILE A 75 -2.51 -4.63 0.60
C ILE A 75 -3.50 -4.26 -0.51
N LYS A 76 -4.63 -3.63 -0.17
CA LYS A 76 -5.60 -3.16 -1.16
C LYS A 76 -5.00 -2.15 -2.15
N GLY A 77 -4.15 -1.23 -1.67
CA GLY A 77 -3.42 -0.31 -2.54
C GLY A 77 -2.52 -1.05 -3.53
N ALA A 78 -1.76 -2.06 -3.07
CA ALA A 78 -0.90 -2.86 -3.94
C ALA A 78 -1.69 -3.67 -4.98
N ILE A 79 -2.86 -4.20 -4.59
CA ILE A 79 -3.79 -4.86 -5.51
C ILE A 79 -4.28 -3.89 -6.58
N ASP A 80 -4.67 -2.67 -6.19
CA ASP A 80 -5.14 -1.64 -7.12
C ASP A 80 -4.05 -1.15 -8.08
N ALA A 81 -2.78 -1.31 -7.73
CA ALA A 81 -1.65 -1.09 -8.63
C ALA A 81 -1.43 -2.23 -9.65
N GLY A 82 -2.14 -3.35 -9.47
CA GLY A 82 -2.15 -4.50 -10.37
C GLY A 82 -1.19 -5.62 -9.99
N VAL A 83 -0.86 -5.75 -8.70
CA VAL A 83 -0.20 -6.97 -8.18
C VAL A 83 -1.29 -7.94 -7.69
N GLU A 84 -1.22 -9.20 -8.09
CA GLU A 84 -2.15 -10.23 -7.60
C GLU A 84 -1.79 -10.62 -6.16
N ILE A 85 -2.65 -10.28 -5.21
CA ILE A 85 -2.49 -10.64 -3.79
C ILE A 85 -3.84 -11.19 -3.28
N PRO A 86 -3.88 -12.41 -2.72
CA PRO A 86 -5.08 -12.91 -2.07
C PRO A 86 -5.46 -12.03 -0.88
N LEU A 87 -6.68 -11.50 -0.87
CA LEU A 87 -7.21 -10.67 0.21
C LEU A 87 -8.70 -10.91 0.39
N ASP A 88 -9.09 -11.24 1.62
CA ASP A 88 -10.49 -11.25 2.03
C ASP A 88 -11.02 -9.81 2.11
N GLN A 89 -12.02 -9.49 1.28
CA GLN A 89 -12.59 -8.15 1.20
C GLN A 89 -13.28 -7.72 2.50
N GLU A 90 -13.76 -8.66 3.33
CA GLU A 90 -14.42 -8.34 4.60
C GLU A 90 -13.47 -7.68 5.62
N LYS A 91 -12.15 -7.86 5.43
CA LYS A 91 -11.13 -7.22 6.27
C LYS A 91 -10.97 -5.73 5.96
N ILE A 92 -11.46 -5.27 4.81
CA ILE A 92 -11.35 -3.88 4.37
C ILE A 92 -12.53 -3.08 4.93
N VAL A 93 -12.24 -1.87 5.41
CA VAL A 93 -13.25 -0.88 5.79
C VAL A 93 -13.18 0.24 4.76
N ALA A 94 -14.04 0.16 3.74
CA ALA A 94 -13.95 0.96 2.51
C ALA A 94 -14.10 2.46 2.79
N GLU A 95 -15.00 2.84 3.69
CA GLU A 95 -15.27 4.21 4.12
C GLU A 95 -14.06 4.88 4.81
N ARG A 96 -13.03 4.10 5.18
CA ARG A 96 -11.80 4.60 5.79
C ARG A 96 -10.63 4.72 4.81
N LEU A 97 -10.74 4.22 3.58
CA LEU A 97 -9.62 4.19 2.65
C LEU A 97 -9.26 5.58 2.12
N ASP A 98 -10.25 6.40 1.79
CA ASP A 98 -10.04 7.72 1.19
C ASP A 98 -9.82 8.84 2.22
N GLY A 99 -10.02 8.55 3.51
CA GLY A 99 -9.81 9.52 4.57
C GLY A 99 -10.91 10.57 4.70
N SER A 100 -12.11 10.31 4.15
CA SER A 100 -13.29 11.17 4.34
C SER A 100 -13.54 11.51 5.81
N HIS A 101 -13.48 10.51 6.68
CA HIS A 101 -13.63 10.63 8.13
C HIS A 101 -12.54 11.49 8.81
N LEU A 102 -11.46 11.85 8.11
CA LEU A 102 -10.37 12.69 8.59
C LEU A 102 -10.26 14.01 7.81
N ASN A 103 -11.22 14.33 6.94
CA ASN A 103 -11.17 15.47 6.02
C ASN A 103 -9.93 15.44 5.08
N LEU A 104 -9.42 14.25 4.73
CA LEU A 104 -8.22 14.09 3.88
C LEU A 104 -8.54 13.71 2.43
N LYS A 105 -9.82 13.65 2.06
CA LYS A 105 -10.25 13.08 0.77
C LYS A 105 -9.69 13.86 -0.42
N LYS A 106 -9.60 15.19 -0.31
CA LYS A 106 -9.08 16.04 -1.39
C LYS A 106 -7.60 15.77 -1.64
N GLU A 107 -6.79 15.71 -0.58
CA GLU A 107 -5.36 15.38 -0.67
C GLU A 107 -5.15 13.94 -1.15
N PHE A 108 -5.99 13.01 -0.68
CA PHE A 108 -5.96 11.61 -1.08
C PHE A 108 -6.21 11.44 -2.57
N ASP A 109 -7.28 12.05 -3.11
CA ASP A 109 -7.64 11.94 -4.52
C ASP A 109 -6.54 12.53 -5.43
N ALA A 110 -5.97 13.67 -5.03
CA ALA A 110 -4.83 14.28 -5.73
C ALA A 110 -3.59 13.38 -5.72
N ALA A 111 -3.25 12.80 -4.56
CA ALA A 111 -2.11 11.91 -4.40
C ALA A 111 -2.28 10.61 -5.19
N LYS A 112 -3.47 10.01 -5.14
CA LYS A 112 -3.81 8.81 -5.91
C LYS A 112 -3.66 9.06 -7.42
N LYS A 113 -4.13 10.22 -7.91
CA LYS A 113 -3.95 10.61 -9.31
C LYS A 113 -2.47 10.76 -9.67
N ALA A 114 -1.67 11.43 -8.83
CA ALA A 114 -0.23 11.61 -9.06
C ALA A 114 0.54 10.28 -9.08
N ILE A 115 0.12 9.29 -8.27
CA ILE A 115 0.71 7.95 -8.28
C ILE A 115 0.33 7.19 -9.55
N LEU A 116 -0.90 7.36 -10.06
CA LEU A 116 -1.39 6.61 -11.23
C LEU A 116 -1.05 7.23 -12.58
N SER A 117 -0.75 8.54 -12.64
CA SER A 117 -0.12 9.16 -13.81
C SER A 117 1.27 8.60 -14.09
#